data_AF-A0A426Q557-F1
#
_entry.id   AF-A0A426Q557-F1
#
_cell.length_a   1.000
_cell.length_b   1.000
_cell.length_c   1.000
_cell.angle_alpha   90.00
_cell.angle_beta   90.00
_cell.angle_gamma   90.00
#
_symmetry.space_group_name_H-M   'P 1'
#
loop_
_entity.id
_entity.type
_entity.pdbx_description
1 polymer ?
#
loop_
_entity_poly.entity_id
_entity_poly.type
_entity_poly.pdbx_seq_one_letter_code
_entity_poly.pdbx_strand_id
1 'polypeptide(L)'
;MPQVGDGSGLAETDYIPVDRGVFPQVDDSDPRQVLTRGLEVSFGWDPARDATQFEGFRRARSLWNNRYLRSRELGLTTLVPMSSRAWQSWGDQGIRIVPRVGVLSDQHPPDTASDFYRVVAIDQTELTAGGASDDSVVTTLVATVRVHKTPLGWRLETINVIDNIVGGSGAAKQ
;
A
#
# COMPACT_ATOMS: atom_id res chain seq x y z
N MET A 1 8.50 -6.65 20.26
CA MET A 1 8.01 -5.76 19.18
C MET A 1 8.85 -6.10 17.96
N PRO A 2 8.26 -6.44 16.80
CA PRO A 2 9.03 -6.67 15.57
C PRO A 2 9.80 -5.39 15.21
N GLN A 3 11.11 -5.49 14.96
CA GLN A 3 11.91 -4.34 14.55
C GLN A 3 11.77 -4.16 13.03
N VAL A 4 11.72 -2.92 12.55
CA VAL A 4 11.81 -2.67 11.10
C VAL A 4 13.23 -3.00 10.64
N GLY A 5 13.32 -3.84 9.61
CA GLY A 5 14.57 -4.20 8.93
C GLY A 5 15.14 -5.57 9.28
N ASP A 6 14.46 -6.35 10.13
CA ASP A 6 14.84 -7.74 10.43
C ASP A 6 14.08 -8.78 9.58
N GLY A 7 13.14 -8.33 8.72
CA GLY A 7 12.32 -9.21 7.88
C GLY A 7 11.25 -10.00 8.62
N SER A 8 11.05 -9.78 9.92
CA SER A 8 10.07 -10.50 10.73
C SER A 8 8.66 -10.35 10.18
N GLY A 9 7.92 -11.46 10.17
CA GLY A 9 6.54 -11.52 9.68
C GLY A 9 6.40 -11.60 8.16
N LEU A 10 7.51 -11.58 7.40
CA LEU A 10 7.52 -11.86 5.96
C LEU A 10 7.87 -13.33 5.69
N ALA A 11 7.36 -13.89 4.60
CA ALA A 11 7.61 -15.28 4.24
C ALA A 11 8.98 -15.44 3.57
N GLU A 12 9.80 -16.44 3.94
CA GLU A 12 11.14 -16.66 3.37
C GLU A 12 11.14 -16.79 1.84
N THR A 13 10.12 -17.43 1.28
CA THR A 13 9.93 -17.55 -0.17
C THR A 13 9.42 -16.25 -0.81
N ASP A 14 9.85 -15.97 -2.04
CA ASP A 14 9.49 -14.73 -2.75
C ASP A 14 7.96 -14.56 -2.89
N TYR A 15 7.24 -15.65 -3.15
CA TYR A 15 5.78 -15.63 -3.31
C TYR A 15 5.14 -16.71 -2.44
N ILE A 16 3.98 -16.38 -1.90
CA ILE A 16 3.13 -17.29 -1.14
C ILE A 16 1.69 -17.26 -1.69
N PRO A 17 0.86 -18.27 -1.39
CA PRO A 17 -0.57 -18.23 -1.72
C PRO A 17 -1.23 -16.99 -1.10
N VAL A 18 -2.24 -16.45 -1.79
CA VAL A 18 -3.03 -15.32 -1.29
C VAL A 18 -3.66 -15.70 0.05
N ASP A 19 -3.45 -14.86 1.05
CA ASP A 19 -4.07 -15.01 2.36
C ASP A 19 -5.55 -14.63 2.25
N ARG A 20 -6.42 -15.63 2.19
CA ARG A 20 -7.87 -15.44 2.04
C ARG A 20 -8.55 -14.89 3.30
N GLY A 21 -7.86 -14.87 4.44
CA GLY A 21 -8.32 -14.16 5.63
C GLY A 21 -8.21 -12.64 5.49
N VAL A 22 -7.19 -12.17 4.76
CA VAL A 22 -6.98 -10.74 4.44
C VAL A 22 -7.65 -10.35 3.12
N PHE A 23 -7.61 -11.23 2.12
CA PHE A 23 -8.07 -11.00 0.76
C PHE A 23 -9.13 -12.03 0.33
N PRO A 24 -10.32 -12.04 0.95
CA PRO A 24 -11.34 -13.06 0.70
C PRO A 24 -11.90 -13.04 -0.73
N GLN A 25 -11.85 -11.88 -1.39
CA GLN A 25 -12.51 -11.65 -2.69
C GLN A 25 -11.55 -11.27 -3.83
N VAL A 26 -10.23 -11.21 -3.57
CA VAL A 26 -9.27 -10.85 -4.63
C VAL A 26 -9.17 -11.98 -5.63
N ASP A 27 -9.48 -11.71 -6.90
CA ASP A 27 -9.07 -12.59 -7.99
C ASP A 27 -7.59 -12.36 -8.31
N ASP A 28 -6.73 -13.31 -7.94
CA ASP A 28 -5.30 -13.25 -8.18
C ASP A 28 -4.88 -13.61 -9.61
N SER A 29 -5.85 -13.88 -10.51
CA SER A 29 -5.64 -13.92 -11.95
C SER A 29 -5.82 -12.54 -12.62
N ASP A 30 -6.39 -11.57 -11.90
CA ASP A 30 -6.57 -10.17 -12.34
C ASP A 30 -5.50 -9.25 -11.74
N PRO A 31 -4.54 -8.74 -12.53
CA PRO A 31 -3.47 -7.88 -12.02
C PRO A 31 -4.00 -6.55 -11.44
N ARG A 32 -5.15 -6.05 -11.90
CA ARG A 32 -5.72 -4.79 -11.40
C ARG A 32 -6.30 -4.97 -10.01
N GLN A 33 -6.95 -6.09 -9.72
CA GLN A 33 -7.43 -6.41 -8.38
C GLN A 33 -6.29 -6.63 -7.40
N VAL A 34 -5.24 -7.37 -7.80
CA VAL A 34 -4.03 -7.53 -6.98
C VAL A 34 -3.38 -6.19 -6.69
N LEU A 35 -3.24 -5.32 -7.69
CA LEU A 35 -2.66 -3.98 -7.54
C LEU A 35 -3.47 -3.13 -6.56
N THR A 36 -4.78 -2.97 -6.81
CA THR A 36 -5.62 -2.07 -6.02
C THR A 36 -5.74 -2.56 -4.58
N ARG A 37 -6.12 -3.82 -4.36
CA ARG A 37 -6.31 -4.35 -3.01
C ARG A 37 -5.01 -4.51 -2.23
N GLY A 38 -3.93 -4.92 -2.89
CA GLY A 38 -2.63 -5.03 -2.24
C GLY A 38 -2.13 -3.67 -1.74
N LEU A 39 -2.28 -2.61 -2.55
CA LEU A 39 -1.92 -1.26 -2.15
C LEU A 39 -2.87 -0.68 -1.08
N GLU A 40 -4.17 -0.92 -1.18
CA GLU A 40 -5.12 -0.50 -0.13
C GLU A 40 -4.78 -1.11 1.24
N VAL A 41 -4.36 -2.38 1.30
CA VAL A 41 -3.92 -2.98 2.56
C VAL A 41 -2.53 -2.48 2.98
N SER A 42 -1.61 -2.28 2.03
CA SER A 42 -0.26 -1.76 2.31
C SER A 42 -0.24 -0.36 2.94
N PHE A 43 -1.16 0.51 2.50
CA PHE A 43 -1.26 1.90 2.94
C PHE A 43 -2.39 2.13 3.95
N GLY A 44 -3.07 1.06 4.37
CA GLY A 44 -4.08 1.07 5.43
C GLY A 44 -3.43 0.89 6.79
N TRP A 45 -3.52 1.91 7.64
CA TRP A 45 -2.79 1.96 8.91
C TRP A 45 -3.70 2.20 10.09
N ASP A 46 -3.32 1.60 11.22
CA ASP A 46 -3.89 1.85 12.54
C ASP A 46 -2.75 2.20 13.50
N PRO A 47 -2.28 3.46 13.54
CA PRO A 47 -1.16 3.89 14.39
C PRO A 47 -1.29 3.56 15.88
N ALA A 48 -2.50 3.29 16.38
CA ALA A 48 -2.71 2.84 17.76
C ALA A 48 -2.27 1.38 18.00
N ARG A 49 -2.15 0.58 16.92
CA ARG A 49 -1.77 -0.83 16.93
C ARG A 49 -0.49 -1.11 16.15
N ASP A 50 -0.26 -0.35 15.10
CA ASP A 50 0.84 -0.51 14.17
C ASP A 50 2.09 0.17 14.71
N ALA A 51 3.17 -0.59 14.83
CA ALA A 51 4.46 -0.05 15.26
C ALA A 51 5.00 0.99 14.26
N THR A 52 4.77 0.77 12.95
CA THR A 52 5.18 1.66 11.85
C THR A 52 4.26 1.47 10.64
N GLN A 53 4.40 2.32 9.61
CA GLN A 53 3.71 2.16 8.32
C GLN A 53 3.95 0.79 7.67
N PHE A 54 5.08 0.13 7.94
CA PHE A 54 5.42 -1.15 7.32
C PHE A 54 4.47 -2.30 7.72
N GLU A 55 3.73 -2.16 8.82
CA GLU A 55 2.73 -3.15 9.23
C GLU A 55 1.64 -3.36 8.17
N GLY A 56 1.29 -2.33 7.40
CA GLY A 56 0.39 -2.47 6.25
C GLY A 56 0.97 -3.41 5.18
N PHE A 57 2.25 -3.27 4.86
CA PHE A 57 2.94 -4.17 3.92
C PHE A 57 3.06 -5.60 4.47
N ARG A 58 3.30 -5.77 5.77
CA ARG A 58 3.29 -7.10 6.41
C ARG A 58 1.92 -7.77 6.32
N ARG A 59 0.84 -7.01 6.51
CA ARG A 59 -0.54 -7.50 6.28
C ARG A 59 -0.77 -7.88 4.82
N ALA A 60 -0.30 -7.06 3.88
CA ALA A 60 -0.48 -7.28 2.44
C ALA A 60 0.47 -8.32 1.83
N ARG A 61 1.41 -8.90 2.61
CA ARG A 61 2.55 -9.69 2.12
C ARG A 61 2.21 -10.83 1.16
N SER A 62 1.00 -11.38 1.23
CA SER A 62 0.58 -12.47 0.34
C SER A 62 0.25 -12.01 -1.09
N LEU A 63 0.04 -10.71 -1.31
CA LEU A 63 -0.08 -10.08 -2.62
C LEU A 63 1.22 -9.45 -3.13
N TRP A 64 2.31 -9.52 -2.36
CA TRP A 64 3.60 -8.92 -2.68
C TRP A 64 4.70 -9.97 -2.93
N ASN A 65 5.72 -9.55 -3.67
CA ASN A 65 7.03 -10.19 -3.62
C ASN A 65 7.68 -9.95 -2.25
N ASN A 66 7.80 -11.01 -1.45
CA ASN A 66 8.33 -10.95 -0.08
C ASN A 66 9.83 -10.66 -0.05
N ARG A 67 10.58 -11.03 -1.10
CA ARG A 67 11.99 -10.64 -1.22
C ARG A 67 12.12 -9.13 -1.44
N TYR A 68 11.26 -8.54 -2.27
CA TYR A 68 11.20 -7.09 -2.43
C TYR A 68 10.90 -6.42 -1.08
N LEU A 69 9.85 -6.86 -0.38
CA LEU A 69 9.47 -6.32 0.93
C LEU A 69 10.63 -6.36 1.94
N ARG A 70 11.32 -7.49 2.10
CA ARG A 70 12.51 -7.61 2.97
C ARG A 70 13.60 -6.62 2.58
N SER A 71 13.92 -6.55 1.29
CA SER A 71 15.03 -5.71 0.80
C SER A 71 14.75 -4.21 0.90
N ARG A 72 13.49 -3.81 1.07
CA ARG A 72 13.03 -2.42 1.05
C ARG A 72 12.35 -1.97 2.33
N GLU A 73 12.39 -2.78 3.39
CA GLU A 73 11.62 -2.57 4.61
C GLU A 73 11.71 -1.14 5.16
N LEU A 74 12.95 -0.64 5.35
CA LEU A 74 13.22 0.73 5.79
C LEU A 74 12.79 1.82 4.79
N GLY A 75 12.86 1.54 3.49
CA GLY A 75 12.42 2.52 2.48
C GLY A 75 10.90 2.60 2.40
N LEU A 76 10.22 1.48 2.63
CA LEU A 76 8.77 1.36 2.58
C LEU A 76 8.08 2.06 3.78
N THR A 77 8.75 2.19 4.93
CA THR A 77 8.23 3.02 6.05
C THR A 77 8.23 4.51 5.73
N THR A 78 9.05 4.96 4.78
CA THR A 78 9.25 6.39 4.49
C THR A 78 8.57 6.88 3.21
N LEU A 79 7.79 6.03 2.53
CA LEU A 79 7.09 6.43 1.29
C LEU A 79 6.13 7.60 1.49
N VAL A 80 5.54 7.70 2.68
CA VAL A 80 4.78 8.86 3.11
C VAL A 80 5.61 9.63 4.12
N PRO A 81 6.07 10.84 3.78
CA PRO A 81 6.79 11.72 4.69
C PRO A 81 5.95 12.00 5.93
N MET A 82 6.35 11.40 7.06
CA MET A 82 5.62 11.53 8.31
C MET A 82 6.59 11.48 9.48
N SER A 83 6.44 12.43 10.41
CA SER A 83 7.23 12.40 11.63
C SER A 83 6.71 11.33 12.59
N SER A 84 7.60 10.74 13.38
CA SER A 84 7.22 9.80 14.45
C SER A 84 6.25 10.42 15.46
N ARG A 85 6.36 11.74 15.70
CA ARG A 85 5.43 12.49 16.55
C ARG A 85 4.02 12.55 15.97
N ALA A 86 3.90 12.74 14.64
CA ALA A 86 2.60 12.72 13.97
C ALA A 86 1.96 11.33 14.06
N TRP A 87 2.74 10.27 13.79
CA TRP A 87 2.29 8.88 13.92
C TRP A 87 1.78 8.58 15.35
N GLN A 88 2.56 8.95 16.37
CA GLN A 88 2.16 8.77 17.76
C GLN A 88 0.89 9.55 18.11
N SER A 89 0.80 10.82 17.69
CA SER A 89 -0.40 11.64 17.92
C SER A 89 -1.64 11.02 17.31
N TRP A 90 -1.55 10.47 16.09
CA TRP A 90 -2.66 9.77 15.46
C TRP A 90 -3.08 8.52 16.23
N GLY A 91 -2.11 7.76 16.74
CA GLY A 91 -2.36 6.61 17.60
C GLY A 91 -3.10 7.00 18.89
N ASP A 92 -2.64 8.05 19.57
CA ASP A 92 -3.27 8.57 20.81
C ASP A 92 -4.70 9.08 20.55
N GLN A 93 -4.97 9.60 19.36
CA GLN A 93 -6.29 10.07 18.92
C GLN A 93 -7.19 8.96 18.35
N GLY A 94 -6.67 7.73 18.21
CA GLY A 94 -7.38 6.62 17.59
C GLY A 94 -7.72 6.84 16.11
N ILE A 95 -6.92 7.67 15.41
CA ILE A 95 -7.06 7.88 13.97
C ILE A 95 -6.61 6.64 13.23
N ARG A 96 -7.36 6.23 12.21
CA ARG A 96 -6.95 5.22 11.23
C ARG A 96 -6.78 5.87 9.86
N ILE A 97 -5.83 5.37 9.09
CA ILE A 97 -5.63 5.80 7.70
C ILE A 97 -6.27 4.78 6.77
N VAL A 98 -7.22 5.25 5.98
CA VAL A 98 -7.98 4.45 5.02
C VAL A 98 -7.60 4.91 3.61
N PRO A 99 -6.81 4.12 2.86
CA PRO A 99 -6.43 4.49 1.52
C PRO A 99 -7.52 4.14 0.51
N ARG A 100 -7.53 4.89 -0.60
CA ARG A 100 -8.26 4.54 -1.82
C ARG A 100 -7.28 4.58 -2.99
N VAL A 101 -7.26 3.51 -3.79
CA VAL A 101 -6.32 3.38 -4.91
C VAL A 101 -7.04 3.61 -6.23
N GLY A 102 -6.65 4.68 -6.93
CA GLY A 102 -7.05 4.96 -8.31
C GLY A 102 -5.96 4.54 -9.30
N VAL A 103 -6.31 3.76 -10.31
CA VAL A 103 -5.42 3.50 -11.45
C VAL A 103 -5.57 4.64 -12.44
N LEU A 104 -4.48 5.35 -12.71
CA LEU A 104 -4.48 6.50 -13.62
C LEU A 104 -4.27 6.06 -15.08
N SER A 105 -4.59 6.95 -16.02
CA SER A 105 -4.46 6.72 -17.47
C SER A 105 -3.12 7.21 -18.04
N ASP A 106 -2.17 7.57 -17.18
CA ASP A 106 -0.84 8.02 -17.57
C ASP A 106 -0.07 7.00 -18.42
N GLN A 107 0.93 7.49 -19.14
CA GLN A 107 1.78 6.62 -19.93
C GLN A 107 2.51 5.62 -19.03
N HIS A 108 2.40 4.35 -19.40
CA HIS A 108 3.09 3.24 -18.75
C HIS A 108 3.65 2.31 -19.82
N PRO A 109 4.64 1.46 -19.48
CA PRO A 109 5.07 0.38 -20.37
C PRO A 109 3.88 -0.45 -20.85
N PRO A 110 3.89 -0.97 -22.09
CA PRO A 110 2.87 -1.88 -22.57
C PRO A 110 2.75 -3.12 -21.68
N ASP A 111 1.51 -3.59 -21.49
CA ASP A 111 1.27 -4.84 -20.77
C ASP A 111 1.83 -6.03 -21.55
N THR A 112 2.37 -7.00 -20.82
CA THR A 112 2.85 -8.27 -21.38
C THR A 112 2.11 -9.44 -20.71
N ALA A 113 2.38 -10.66 -21.17
CA ALA A 113 1.82 -11.86 -20.53
C ALA A 113 2.29 -12.05 -19.07
N SER A 114 3.42 -11.44 -18.69
CA SER A 114 4.05 -11.59 -17.38
C SER A 114 4.08 -10.31 -16.55
N ASP A 115 3.85 -9.14 -17.14
CA ASP A 115 4.06 -7.86 -16.48
C ASP A 115 2.95 -6.86 -16.78
N PHE A 116 2.52 -6.18 -15.73
CA PHE A 116 1.49 -5.16 -15.76
C PHE A 116 2.00 -3.93 -15.01
N TYR A 117 2.07 -2.79 -15.70
CA TYR A 117 2.63 -1.55 -15.15
C TYR A 117 1.56 -0.47 -15.09
N ARG A 118 1.41 0.22 -13.96
CA ARG A 118 0.47 1.34 -13.86
C ARG A 118 1.05 2.49 -13.07
N VAL A 119 0.58 3.69 -13.38
CA VAL A 119 0.64 4.83 -12.46
C VAL A 119 -0.64 4.80 -11.61
N VAL A 120 -0.49 4.99 -10.31
CA VAL A 120 -1.61 4.97 -9.36
C VAL A 120 -1.60 6.24 -8.52
N ALA A 121 -2.80 6.68 -8.14
CA ALA A 121 -3.01 7.60 -7.04
C ALA A 121 -3.47 6.79 -5.81
N ILE A 122 -2.85 7.06 -4.67
CA ILE A 122 -3.20 6.47 -3.37
C ILE A 122 -3.65 7.62 -2.48
N ASP A 123 -4.96 7.86 -2.45
CA ASP A 123 -5.57 8.88 -1.61
C ASP A 123 -5.66 8.35 -0.18
N GLN A 124 -5.06 9.06 0.78
CA GLN A 124 -5.11 8.72 2.19
C GLN A 124 -6.16 9.58 2.87
N THR A 125 -7.14 8.93 3.50
CA THR A 125 -8.20 9.59 4.27
C THR A 125 -8.09 9.19 5.74
N GLU A 126 -8.33 10.13 6.64
CA GLU A 126 -8.40 9.86 8.07
C GLU A 126 -9.81 9.37 8.46
N LEU A 127 -9.85 8.33 9.28
CA LEU A 127 -11.03 7.84 9.97
C LEU A 127 -10.82 8.05 11.47
N THR A 128 -11.63 8.92 12.08
CA THR A 128 -11.51 9.25 13.50
C THR A 128 -12.16 8.18 14.38
N ALA A 129 -11.82 8.16 15.68
CA ALA A 129 -12.35 7.19 16.65
C ALA A 129 -13.90 7.18 16.76
N GLY A 130 -14.56 8.28 16.40
CA GLY A 130 -16.02 8.35 16.31
C GLY A 130 -16.63 7.67 15.07
N GLY A 131 -15.81 7.09 14.20
CA GLY A 131 -16.23 6.51 12.92
C GLY A 131 -16.57 7.55 11.86
N ALA A 132 -16.46 8.84 12.17
CA ALA A 132 -16.57 9.91 11.18
C ALA A 132 -15.29 9.96 10.35
N SER A 133 -15.44 9.82 9.04
CA SER A 133 -14.48 10.27 8.05
C SER A 133 -15.05 11.55 7.44
N ASP A 134 -14.23 12.57 7.28
CA ASP A 134 -14.62 13.80 6.57
C ASP A 134 -14.56 13.61 5.03
N ASP A 135 -14.25 12.39 4.55
CA ASP A 135 -13.84 12.07 3.17
C ASP A 135 -12.68 12.95 2.65
N SER A 136 -12.12 13.80 3.49
CA SER A 136 -11.03 14.72 3.20
C SER A 136 -9.74 13.93 3.03
N VAL A 137 -9.20 13.99 1.81
CA VAL A 137 -7.92 13.37 1.49
C VAL A 137 -6.82 14.21 2.10
N VAL A 138 -6.11 13.66 3.08
CA VAL A 138 -5.01 14.37 3.75
C VAL A 138 -3.74 14.38 2.90
N THR A 139 -3.56 13.34 2.08
CA THR A 139 -2.40 13.18 1.22
C THR A 139 -2.73 12.22 0.08
N THR A 140 -2.28 12.53 -1.15
CA THR A 140 -2.27 11.60 -2.27
C THR A 140 -0.83 11.26 -2.62
N LEU A 141 -0.52 9.96 -2.70
CA LEU A 141 0.72 9.49 -3.31
C LEU A 141 0.49 9.16 -4.77
N VAL A 142 1.35 9.65 -5.66
CA VAL A 142 1.40 9.18 -7.04
C VAL A 142 2.59 8.23 -7.16
N ALA A 143 2.35 7.02 -7.66
CA ALA A 143 3.39 6.00 -7.74
C ALA A 143 3.35 5.22 -9.05
N THR A 144 4.51 4.81 -9.53
CA THR A 144 4.63 3.76 -10.54
C THR A 144 4.69 2.39 -9.85
N VAL A 145 3.93 1.44 -10.39
CA VAL A 145 3.78 0.11 -9.80
C VAL A 145 3.94 -0.94 -10.88
N ARG A 146 4.71 -1.99 -10.57
CA ARG A 146 4.80 -3.20 -11.37
C ARG A 146 4.10 -4.33 -10.65
N VAL A 147 3.29 -5.09 -11.38
CA VAL A 147 2.71 -6.35 -10.97
C VAL A 147 3.27 -7.43 -11.89
N HIS A 148 3.71 -8.54 -11.32
CA HIS A 148 4.34 -9.64 -12.04
C HIS A 148 3.52 -10.93 -11.91
N LYS A 149 3.40 -11.68 -13.01
CA LYS A 149 2.68 -12.96 -13.03
C LYS A 149 3.57 -14.07 -12.51
N THR A 150 3.10 -14.80 -11.51
CA THR A 150 3.78 -15.94 -10.91
C THR A 150 2.97 -17.23 -11.15
N PRO A 151 3.52 -18.42 -10.86
CA PRO A 151 2.72 -19.65 -10.84
C PRO A 151 1.54 -19.62 -9.85
N LEU A 152 1.56 -18.73 -8.86
CA LEU A 152 0.50 -18.54 -7.86
C LEU A 152 -0.44 -17.36 -8.19
N GLY A 153 -0.41 -16.86 -9.44
CA GLY A 153 -1.14 -15.66 -9.86
C GLY A 153 -0.29 -14.39 -9.84
N TRP A 154 -0.92 -13.25 -10.04
CA TRP A 154 -0.26 -11.94 -10.07
C TRP A 154 0.16 -11.47 -8.67
N ARG A 155 1.30 -10.78 -8.57
CA ARG A 155 1.85 -10.21 -7.33
C ARG A 155 2.43 -8.84 -7.57
N LEU A 156 2.27 -7.93 -6.61
CA LEU A 156 2.96 -6.65 -6.57
C LEU A 156 4.46 -6.90 -6.46
N GLU A 157 5.21 -6.35 -7.42
CA GLU A 157 6.64 -6.59 -7.58
C GLU A 157 7.47 -5.40 -7.10
N THR A 158 7.07 -4.20 -7.51
CA THR A 158 7.73 -2.95 -7.10
C THR A 158 6.75 -1.80 -7.01
N ILE A 159 7.02 -0.87 -6.09
CA ILE A 159 6.42 0.47 -6.06
C ILE A 159 7.51 1.53 -6.01
N ASN A 160 7.30 2.63 -6.73
CA ASN A 160 8.12 3.82 -6.64
C ASN A 160 7.23 5.05 -6.60
N VAL A 161 7.19 5.74 -5.46
CA VAL A 161 6.48 7.02 -5.32
C VAL A 161 7.23 8.08 -6.13
N ILE A 162 6.50 8.77 -7.00
CA ILE A 162 7.02 9.82 -7.89
C ILE A 162 6.52 11.20 -7.49
N ASP A 163 5.42 11.30 -6.74
CA ASP A 163 4.91 12.56 -6.22
C ASP A 163 4.11 12.36 -4.93
N ASN A 164 4.02 13.42 -4.11
CA ASN A 164 3.23 13.49 -2.90
C ASN A 164 2.46 14.82 -2.84
N ILE A 165 1.14 14.73 -2.92
CA ILE A 165 0.23 15.88 -2.99
C ILE A 165 -0.52 16.00 -1.66
N VAL A 166 -0.17 17.02 -0.86
CA VAL A 166 -0.85 17.33 0.40
C VAL A 166 -2.24 17.92 0.11
N GLY A 167 -3.28 17.44 0.81
CA GLY A 167 -4.67 17.89 0.62
C GLY A 167 -5.43 17.24 -0.55
N GLY A 168 -4.83 16.22 -1.17
CA GLY A 168 -5.48 15.36 -2.16
C GLY A 168 -5.57 15.90 -3.59
N SER A 169 -5.85 15.01 -4.53
CA SER A 169 -6.02 15.30 -5.98
C SER A 169 -7.19 16.24 -6.34
N GLY A 170 -7.90 16.81 -5.36
CA GLY A 170 -9.11 17.64 -5.56
C GLY A 170 -8.90 18.99 -6.25
N ALA A 171 -7.66 19.35 -6.63
CA ALA A 171 -7.34 20.64 -7.24
C ALA A 171 -7.39 20.67 -8.78
N ALA A 172 -7.69 19.57 -9.47
CA ALA A 172 -7.67 19.51 -10.94
C ALA A 172 -9.04 19.17 -11.56
N LYS A 173 -10.08 19.92 -11.20
CA LYS A 173 -11.25 20.15 -12.07
C LYS A 173 -11.79 21.57 -11.86
N GLN A 174 -11.28 22.52 -12.64
CA GLN A 174 -12.04 23.65 -13.16
C GLN A 174 -11.71 23.82 -14.64
#